data_AF-A0A6G2CHA8-F1
#
_entry.id   AF-A0A6G2CHA8-F1
#
_cell.length_a   1.000
_cell.length_b   1.000
_cell.length_c   1.000
_cell.angle_alpha   90.00
_cell.angle_beta   90.00
_cell.angle_gamma   90.00
#
_symmetry.space_group_name_H-M   'P 1'
#
loop_
_entity.id
_entity.type
_entity.pdbx_description
1 polymer ?
#
loop_
_entity_poly.entity_id
_entity_poly.type
_entity_poly.pdbx_seq_one_letter_code
_entity_poly.pdbx_strand_id
1 'polypeptide(L)'
;MGQFLLISLTFLVISILIFRHRTLDFGILKTIRHLILEINRMYRLLFLERSLLTRFVQGGFIIFAQVSTFVSLATGIFRHLRVDASILHFEPLIKGGIVLFAFLLVHYAIGYVLLLSNKIHLFFYRVENQNLKMDFILSYTMISTFLLVLLLFPDQFAKNISISLIGMGICYFLNLRTLMTMMINPTYVKSVQQQQTSFSRIMIAAILILIMLILNLYLMVCLVSHLPHEAPVFSNANNYFDLFYYTIITFTTIGYGDITPTTMAAKTISLLISVTSVICLSIFLSTILSYRDQINDNEGNS
;
A
#
# COMPACT_ATOMS: atom_id res chain seq x y z
N MET A 1 -23.70 14.24 27.13
CA MET A 1 -22.75 13.97 28.23
C MET A 1 -21.84 12.77 27.98
N GLY A 2 -22.34 11.60 27.56
CA GLY A 2 -21.50 10.39 27.36
C GLY A 2 -20.37 10.54 26.32
N GLN A 3 -20.61 11.20 25.19
CA GLN A 3 -19.57 11.46 24.17
C GLN A 3 -18.43 12.34 24.70
N PHE A 4 -18.74 13.35 25.51
CA PHE A 4 -17.73 14.23 26.11
C PHE A 4 -16.87 13.48 27.14
N LEU A 5 -17.48 12.61 27.96
CA LEU A 5 -16.76 11.74 28.89
C LEU A 5 -15.84 10.76 28.15
N LEU A 6 -16.31 10.15 27.06
CA LEU A 6 -15.51 9.23 26.23
C LEU A 6 -14.31 9.92 25.57
N ILE A 7 -14.51 11.12 25.02
CA ILE A 7 -13.44 11.93 24.40
C ILE A 7 -12.45 12.40 25.45
N SER A 8 -12.93 12.89 26.60
CA SER A 8 -12.06 13.33 27.70
C SER A 8 -11.26 12.16 28.28
N LEU A 9 -11.85 10.97 28.39
CA LEU A 9 -11.17 9.77 28.89
C LEU A 9 -10.14 9.24 27.89
N THR A 10 -10.46 9.19 26.59
CA THR A 10 -9.47 8.79 25.57
C THR A 10 -8.32 9.79 25.50
N PHE A 11 -8.59 11.10 25.57
CA PHE A 11 -7.54 12.12 25.61
C PHE A 11 -6.68 12.03 26.87
N LEU A 12 -7.29 11.76 28.03
CA LEU A 12 -6.60 11.52 29.29
C LEU A 12 -5.70 10.28 29.21
N VAL A 13 -6.22 9.15 28.71
CA VAL A 13 -5.45 7.90 28.58
C VAL A 13 -4.32 8.05 27.56
N ILE A 14 -4.55 8.69 26.42
CA ILE A 14 -3.51 8.99 25.43
C ILE A 14 -2.46 9.91 26.04
N SER A 15 -2.87 10.95 26.76
CA SER A 15 -1.95 11.86 27.45
C SER A 15 -1.14 11.13 28.52
N ILE A 16 -1.76 10.27 29.32
CA ILE A 16 -1.07 9.42 30.32
C ILE A 16 -0.11 8.46 29.63
N LEU A 17 -0.48 7.84 28.50
CA LEU A 17 0.41 6.94 27.76
C LEU A 17 1.63 7.67 27.18
N ILE A 18 1.42 8.86 26.60
CA ILE A 18 2.49 9.74 26.09
C ILE A 18 3.38 10.19 27.25
N PHE A 19 2.81 10.57 28.39
CA PHE A 19 3.56 11.07 29.55
C PHE A 19 4.23 9.95 30.35
N ARG A 20 3.67 8.74 30.34
CA ARG A 20 4.27 7.52 30.93
C ARG A 20 5.47 7.08 30.11
N HIS A 21 5.44 7.24 28.79
CA HIS A 21 6.62 7.20 27.93
C HIS A 21 7.30 8.57 27.85
N ARG A 22 7.71 9.12 29.01
CA ARG A 22 8.36 10.44 29.11
C ARG A 22 9.77 10.50 28.51
N THR A 23 10.32 9.37 28.10
CA THR A 23 11.27 9.35 27.00
C THR A 23 10.44 9.16 25.74
N LEU A 24 10.07 10.26 25.06
CA LEU A 24 9.90 10.19 23.61
C LEU A 24 11.16 9.51 23.13
N ASP A 25 11.03 8.22 22.80
CA ASP A 25 12.18 7.35 22.62
C ASP A 25 13.08 8.06 21.62
N PHE A 26 14.29 8.43 22.03
CA PHE A 26 15.17 9.24 21.20
C PHE A 26 15.39 8.54 19.83
N GLY A 27 15.19 7.22 19.81
CA GLY A 27 15.05 6.38 18.63
C GLY A 27 13.88 6.73 17.70
N ILE A 28 12.65 6.95 18.17
CA ILE A 28 11.50 7.31 17.33
C ILE A 28 11.74 8.65 16.62
N LEU A 29 12.19 9.66 17.36
CA LEU A 29 12.47 10.98 16.78
C LEU A 29 13.61 10.90 15.75
N LYS A 30 14.63 10.08 16.03
CA LYS A 30 15.72 9.79 15.08
C LYS A 30 15.23 9.08 13.83
N THR A 31 14.31 8.12 13.96
CA THR A 31 13.68 7.41 12.83
C THR A 31 12.82 8.33 11.98
N ILE A 32 11.98 9.17 12.58
CA ILE A 32 11.18 10.18 11.87
C ILE A 32 12.10 11.16 11.13
N ARG A 33 13.15 11.65 11.79
CA ARG A 33 14.13 12.54 11.15
C ARG A 33 14.83 11.85 9.98
N HIS A 34 15.22 10.59 10.14
CA HIS A 34 15.82 9.80 9.07
C HIS A 34 14.87 9.62 7.88
N LEU A 35 13.59 9.33 8.15
CA LEU A 35 12.56 9.19 7.13
C LEU A 35 12.36 10.50 6.35
N ILE A 36 12.27 11.64 7.04
CA ILE A 36 12.18 12.96 6.41
C ILE A 36 13.41 13.23 5.52
N LEU A 37 14.62 12.89 6.00
CA LEU A 37 15.84 13.01 5.21
C LEU A 37 15.83 12.13 3.97
N GLU A 38 15.36 10.88 4.07
CA GLU A 38 15.21 9.99 2.91
C GLU A 38 14.20 10.52 1.90
N ILE A 39 13.04 11.02 2.35
CA ILE A 39 12.02 11.62 1.48
C ILE A 39 12.58 12.85 0.76
N ASN A 40 13.24 13.76 1.49
CA ASN A 40 13.86 14.94 0.90
C ASN A 40 14.96 14.55 -0.11
N ARG A 41 15.74 13.51 0.20
CA ARG A 41 16.74 12.96 -0.72
C ARG A 41 16.09 12.40 -1.98
N MET A 42 14.96 11.70 -1.86
CA MET A 42 14.22 11.17 -3.00
C MET A 42 13.72 12.28 -3.92
N TYR A 43 13.12 13.34 -3.37
CA TYR A 43 12.75 14.50 -4.17
C TYR A 43 13.95 15.09 -4.89
N ARG A 44 15.08 15.25 -4.20
CA ARG A 44 16.31 15.75 -4.82
C ARG A 44 16.85 14.83 -5.92
N LEU A 45 16.76 13.51 -5.75
CA LEU A 45 17.24 12.53 -6.71
C LEU A 45 16.48 12.58 -8.03
N LEU A 46 15.16 12.81 -7.99
CA LEU A 46 14.36 13.04 -9.21
C LEU A 46 14.90 14.21 -10.03
N PHE A 47 15.36 15.27 -9.36
CA PHE A 47 15.97 16.43 -10.01
C PHE A 47 17.44 16.23 -10.40
N LEU A 48 18.05 15.09 -10.07
CA LEU A 48 19.44 14.75 -10.38
C LEU A 48 19.58 13.64 -11.42
N GLU A 49 18.48 13.06 -11.92
CA GLU A 49 18.52 12.05 -12.99
C GLU A 49 19.25 12.56 -14.25
N ARG A 50 19.92 11.64 -14.94
CA ARG A 50 20.91 11.96 -16.00
C ARG A 50 20.28 12.51 -17.28
N SER A 51 19.06 12.12 -17.63
CA SER A 51 18.37 12.61 -18.82
C SER A 51 17.58 13.88 -18.51
N LEU A 52 17.92 14.96 -19.22
CA LEU A 52 17.28 16.27 -19.07
C LEU A 52 15.76 16.19 -19.27
N LEU A 53 15.29 15.45 -20.29
CA LEU A 53 13.86 15.24 -20.56
C LEU A 53 13.15 14.60 -19.36
N THR A 54 13.69 13.53 -18.82
CA THR A 54 13.08 12.78 -17.70
C THR A 54 12.98 13.65 -16.45
N ARG A 55 14.00 14.46 -16.18
CA ARG A 55 13.99 15.45 -15.09
C ARG A 55 12.88 16.48 -15.24
N PHE A 56 12.72 17.06 -16.42
CA PHE A 56 11.68 18.05 -16.67
C PHE A 56 10.28 17.44 -16.56
N VAL A 57 10.08 16.24 -17.11
CA VAL A 57 8.79 15.56 -17.09
C VAL A 57 8.41 15.16 -15.66
N GLN A 58 9.26 14.41 -14.96
CA GLN A 58 8.96 13.94 -13.60
C GLN A 58 8.88 15.11 -12.59
N GLY A 59 9.86 16.02 -12.63
CA GLY A 59 9.89 17.19 -11.76
C GLY A 59 8.68 18.10 -12.00
N GLY A 60 8.35 18.33 -13.27
CA GLY A 60 7.18 19.13 -13.67
C GLY A 60 5.86 18.54 -13.16
N PHE A 61 5.62 17.24 -13.37
CA PHE A 61 4.41 16.58 -12.87
C PHE A 61 4.27 16.66 -11.34
N ILE A 62 5.36 16.46 -10.61
CA ILE A 62 5.33 16.52 -9.13
C ILE A 62 5.06 17.94 -8.66
N ILE A 63 5.74 18.95 -9.22
CA ILE A 63 5.50 20.35 -8.86
C ILE A 63 4.07 20.74 -9.18
N PHE A 64 3.56 20.39 -10.37
CA PHE A 64 2.19 20.65 -10.76
C PHE A 64 1.18 20.01 -9.81
N ALA A 65 1.38 18.74 -9.45
CA ALA A 65 0.51 18.02 -8.51
C ALA A 65 0.52 18.68 -7.10
N GLN A 66 1.70 19.08 -6.61
CA GLN A 66 1.84 19.76 -5.31
C GLN A 66 1.18 21.14 -5.31
N VAL A 67 1.35 21.92 -6.38
CA VAL A 67 0.69 23.23 -6.51
C VAL A 67 -0.83 23.07 -6.60
N SER A 68 -1.31 22.12 -7.40
CA SER A 68 -2.74 21.84 -7.54
C SER A 68 -3.37 21.40 -6.21
N THR A 69 -2.72 20.51 -5.48
CA THR A 69 -3.18 20.08 -4.14
C THR A 69 -3.17 21.23 -3.12
N PHE A 70 -2.15 22.09 -3.13
CA PHE A 70 -2.11 23.29 -2.29
C PHE A 70 -3.29 24.22 -2.57
N VAL A 71 -3.55 24.54 -3.85
CA VAL A 71 -4.67 25.42 -4.25
C VAL A 71 -6.01 24.81 -3.85
N SER A 72 -6.19 23.50 -4.03
CA SER A 72 -7.40 22.78 -3.62
C SER A 72 -7.62 22.84 -2.11
N LEU A 73 -6.59 22.55 -1.30
CA LEU A 73 -6.64 22.62 0.17
C LEU A 73 -6.93 24.05 0.65
N ALA A 74 -6.22 25.03 0.11
CA ALA A 74 -6.41 26.44 0.45
C ALA A 74 -7.86 26.87 0.17
N THR A 75 -8.36 26.61 -1.04
CA THR A 75 -9.73 26.96 -1.43
C THR A 75 -10.76 26.24 -0.57
N GLY A 76 -10.56 24.95 -0.30
CA GLY A 76 -11.44 24.14 0.54
C GLY A 76 -11.56 24.69 1.96
N ILE A 77 -10.42 24.96 2.61
CA ILE A 77 -10.35 25.46 3.99
C ILE A 77 -10.89 26.88 4.09
N PHE A 78 -10.49 27.81 3.20
CA PHE A 78 -10.98 29.18 3.25
C PHE A 78 -12.49 29.29 3.01
N ARG A 79 -13.07 28.39 2.20
CA ARG A 79 -14.49 28.39 1.84
C ARG A 79 -15.40 27.70 2.86
N HIS A 80 -14.94 26.61 3.49
CA HIS A 80 -15.81 25.77 4.32
C HIS A 80 -15.48 25.81 5.82
N LEU A 81 -14.27 26.18 6.22
CA LEU A 81 -13.91 26.26 7.63
C LEU A 81 -14.46 27.57 8.22
N ARG A 82 -15.47 27.47 9.09
CA ARG A 82 -15.96 28.59 9.90
C ARG A 82 -15.23 28.58 11.23
N VAL A 83 -14.62 29.71 11.59
CA VAL A 83 -13.96 29.90 12.89
C VAL A 83 -14.91 30.68 13.78
N ASP A 84 -14.98 30.33 15.07
CA ASP A 84 -15.87 30.98 16.03
C ASP A 84 -15.63 32.49 16.12
N ALA A 85 -16.73 33.24 16.32
CA ALA A 85 -16.75 34.69 16.29
C ALA A 85 -15.84 35.37 17.34
N SER A 86 -15.41 34.65 18.37
CA SER A 86 -14.52 35.15 19.43
C SER A 86 -13.06 35.32 19.00
N ILE A 87 -12.63 34.74 17.86
CA ILE A 87 -11.22 34.72 17.40
C ILE A 87 -11.09 35.33 15.99
N LEU A 88 -12.09 36.10 15.53
CA LEU A 88 -12.21 36.61 14.15
C LEU A 88 -10.96 37.36 13.65
N HIS A 89 -10.28 38.12 14.52
CA HIS A 89 -9.06 38.84 14.16
C HIS A 89 -7.88 37.94 13.74
N PHE A 90 -7.82 36.71 14.28
CA PHE A 90 -6.78 35.73 13.96
C PHE A 90 -7.23 34.70 12.93
N GLU A 91 -8.48 34.78 12.45
CA GLU A 91 -9.05 33.84 11.48
C GLU A 91 -8.17 33.57 10.25
N PRO A 92 -7.63 34.59 9.52
CA PRO A 92 -6.79 34.31 8.35
C PRO A 92 -5.45 33.65 8.73
N LEU A 93 -4.90 33.97 9.91
CA LEU A 93 -3.66 33.38 10.40
C LEU A 93 -3.85 31.91 10.77
N ILE A 94 -4.96 31.58 11.45
CA ILE A 94 -5.31 30.21 11.82
C ILE A 94 -5.59 29.38 10.57
N LYS A 95 -6.41 29.89 9.64
CA LYS A 95 -6.69 29.22 8.36
C LYS A 95 -5.41 29.00 7.56
N GLY A 96 -4.54 30.02 7.45
CA GLY A 96 -3.25 29.91 6.78
C GLY A 96 -2.33 28.86 7.42
N GLY A 97 -2.26 28.82 8.75
CA GLY A 97 -1.50 27.81 9.49
C GLY A 97 -2.01 26.38 9.23
N ILE A 98 -3.33 26.17 9.24
CA ILE A 98 -3.95 24.87 8.94
C ILE A 98 -3.66 24.44 7.51
N VAL A 99 -3.79 25.35 6.53
CA VAL A 99 -3.47 25.07 5.11
C VAL A 99 -2.02 24.64 4.97
N LEU A 100 -1.08 25.37 5.59
CA LEU A 100 0.34 25.05 5.52
C LEU A 100 0.66 23.70 6.17
N PHE A 101 0.08 23.41 7.33
CA PHE A 101 0.24 22.11 7.99
C PHE A 101 -0.32 20.96 7.15
N ALA A 102 -1.54 21.10 6.61
CA ALA A 102 -2.17 20.11 5.74
C ALA A 102 -1.36 19.88 4.47
N PHE A 103 -0.83 20.96 3.86
CA PHE A 103 0.05 20.87 2.70
C PHE A 103 1.33 20.10 3.00
N LEU A 104 2.01 20.37 4.12
CA LEU A 104 3.20 19.63 4.52
C LEU A 104 2.91 18.14 4.75
N LEU A 105 1.76 17.82 5.37
CA LEU A 105 1.33 16.44 5.58
C LEU A 105 1.15 15.73 4.23
N VAL A 106 0.42 16.32 3.29
CA VAL A 106 0.22 15.75 1.95
C VAL A 106 1.54 15.64 1.18
N HIS A 107 2.42 16.64 1.28
CA HIS A 107 3.74 16.63 0.66
C HIS A 107 4.56 15.42 1.12
N TYR A 108 4.69 15.22 2.44
CA TYR A 108 5.44 14.09 2.99
C TYR A 108 4.74 12.74 2.74
N ALA A 109 3.40 12.70 2.68
CA ALA A 109 2.67 11.49 2.31
C ALA A 109 3.00 11.04 0.87
N ILE A 110 2.96 11.97 -0.10
CA ILE A 110 3.35 11.70 -1.50
C ILE A 110 4.81 11.26 -1.57
N GLY A 111 5.69 11.96 -0.85
CA GLY A 111 7.12 11.65 -0.80
C GLY A 111 7.42 10.27 -0.23
N TYR A 112 6.65 9.83 0.77
CA TYR A 112 6.76 8.47 1.32
C TYR A 112 6.31 7.40 0.33
N VAL A 113 5.18 7.61 -0.39
CA VAL A 113 4.72 6.69 -1.44
C VAL A 113 5.77 6.53 -2.54
N LEU A 114 6.38 7.64 -2.95
CA LEU A 114 7.46 7.63 -3.94
C LEU A 114 8.71 6.88 -3.44
N LEU A 115 9.13 7.14 -2.19
CA LEU A 115 10.25 6.45 -1.55
C LEU A 115 10.01 4.93 -1.49
N LEU A 116 8.80 4.52 -1.10
CA LEU A 116 8.40 3.12 -1.01
C LEU A 116 8.42 2.46 -2.39
N SER A 117 7.78 3.07 -3.39
CA SER A 117 7.77 2.62 -4.78
C SER A 117 9.19 2.43 -5.31
N ASN A 118 10.09 3.40 -5.09
CA ASN A 118 11.48 3.29 -5.49
C ASN A 118 12.23 2.16 -4.77
N LYS A 119 12.01 1.97 -3.47
CA LYS A 119 12.60 0.84 -2.71
C LYS A 119 12.16 -0.51 -3.28
N ILE A 120 10.88 -0.66 -3.64
CA ILE A 120 10.32 -1.87 -4.24
C ILE A 120 10.93 -2.11 -5.64
N HIS A 121 10.97 -1.09 -6.50
CA HIS A 121 11.60 -1.20 -7.82
C HIS A 121 13.08 -1.59 -7.75
N LEU A 122 13.84 -0.95 -6.85
CA LEU A 122 15.25 -1.29 -6.64
C LEU A 122 15.43 -2.70 -6.10
N PHE A 123 14.52 -3.16 -5.25
CA PHE A 123 14.53 -4.53 -4.76
C PHE A 123 14.39 -5.52 -5.92
N PHE A 124 13.37 -5.34 -6.78
CA PHE A 124 13.15 -6.20 -7.95
C PHE A 124 14.32 -6.14 -8.93
N TYR A 125 14.82 -4.94 -9.25
CA TYR A 125 15.93 -4.77 -10.18
C TYR A 125 17.21 -5.49 -9.73
N ARG A 126 17.45 -5.58 -8.42
CA ARG A 126 18.62 -6.25 -7.84
C ARG A 126 18.50 -7.76 -7.76
N VAL A 127 17.37 -8.37 -8.13
CA VAL A 127 17.22 -9.84 -8.16
C VAL A 127 18.11 -10.40 -9.27
N GLU A 128 18.94 -11.39 -8.91
CA GLU A 128 19.94 -12.00 -9.80
C GLU A 128 19.29 -12.84 -10.91
N ASN A 129 18.28 -13.65 -10.57
CA ASN A 129 17.58 -14.47 -11.55
C ASN A 129 16.75 -13.59 -12.50
N GLN A 130 17.09 -13.63 -13.80
CA GLN A 130 16.46 -12.78 -14.82
C GLN A 130 14.96 -13.06 -14.97
N ASN A 131 14.53 -14.32 -14.98
CA ASN A 131 13.13 -14.68 -15.14
C ASN A 131 12.31 -14.20 -13.95
N LEU A 132 12.79 -14.45 -12.72
CA LEU A 132 12.11 -14.02 -11.50
C LEU A 132 12.03 -12.49 -11.43
N LYS A 133 13.12 -11.79 -11.77
CA LYS A 133 13.14 -10.32 -11.86
C LYS A 133 12.09 -9.80 -12.83
N MET A 134 11.99 -10.39 -14.02
CA MET A 134 11.00 -9.98 -15.01
C MET A 134 9.57 -10.22 -14.52
N ASP A 135 9.30 -11.38 -13.93
CA ASP A 135 7.98 -11.71 -13.39
C ASP A 135 7.56 -10.71 -12.29
N PHE A 136 8.48 -10.32 -11.40
CA PHE A 136 8.26 -9.27 -10.39
C PHE A 136 7.93 -7.91 -11.02
N ILE A 137 8.77 -7.44 -11.94
CA ILE A 137 8.64 -6.11 -12.56
C ILE A 137 7.33 -6.04 -13.36
N LEU A 138 7.02 -7.07 -14.14
CA LEU A 138 5.80 -7.13 -14.94
C LEU A 138 4.56 -7.15 -14.04
N SER A 139 4.53 -8.02 -13.04
CA SER A 139 3.39 -8.11 -12.12
C SER A 139 3.15 -6.80 -11.38
N TYR A 140 4.22 -6.15 -10.89
CA TYR A 140 4.12 -4.85 -10.22
C TYR A 140 3.60 -3.75 -11.15
N THR A 141 4.11 -3.71 -12.39
CA THR A 141 3.69 -2.72 -13.39
C THR A 141 2.22 -2.92 -13.78
N MET A 142 1.77 -4.17 -13.93
CA MET A 142 0.37 -4.48 -14.21
C MET A 142 -0.53 -4.06 -13.06
N ILE A 143 -0.22 -4.44 -11.81
CA ILE A 143 -1.03 -4.08 -10.63
C ILE A 143 -1.12 -2.57 -10.48
N SER A 144 0.02 -1.86 -10.54
CA SER A 144 0.05 -0.40 -10.40
C SER A 144 -0.74 0.30 -11.51
N THR A 145 -0.68 -0.19 -12.75
CA THR A 145 -1.44 0.36 -13.87
C THR A 145 -2.94 0.12 -13.70
N PHE A 146 -3.37 -1.11 -13.35
CA PHE A 146 -4.78 -1.41 -13.15
C PHE A 146 -5.36 -0.67 -11.94
N LEU A 147 -4.59 -0.54 -10.86
CA LEU A 147 -4.99 0.26 -9.70
C LEU A 147 -5.13 1.73 -10.06
N LEU A 148 -4.21 2.28 -10.86
CA LEU A 148 -4.29 3.66 -11.36
C LEU A 148 -5.56 3.86 -12.21
N VAL A 149 -5.86 2.94 -13.12
CA VAL A 149 -7.05 3.01 -13.98
C VAL A 149 -8.32 2.91 -13.14
N LEU A 150 -8.38 2.01 -12.16
CA LEU A 150 -9.52 1.91 -11.24
C LEU A 150 -9.73 3.21 -10.44
N LEU A 151 -8.65 3.83 -9.94
CA LEU A 151 -8.73 5.03 -9.11
C LEU A 151 -9.06 6.30 -9.90
N LEU A 152 -8.50 6.46 -11.11
CA LEU A 152 -8.67 7.68 -11.91
C LEU A 152 -9.82 7.59 -12.91
N PHE A 153 -10.12 6.40 -13.41
CA PHE A 153 -11.07 6.17 -14.50
C PHE A 153 -11.94 4.93 -14.23
N PRO A 154 -12.72 4.89 -13.14
CA PRO A 154 -13.52 3.72 -12.76
C PRO A 154 -14.50 3.29 -13.86
N ASP A 155 -15.09 4.25 -14.58
CA ASP A 155 -16.00 3.96 -15.70
C ASP A 155 -15.30 3.23 -16.86
N GLN A 156 -14.05 3.60 -17.17
CA GLN A 156 -13.24 2.95 -18.20
C GLN A 156 -12.80 1.56 -17.77
N PHE A 157 -12.51 1.37 -16.48
CA PHE A 157 -12.21 0.07 -15.89
C PHE A 157 -13.42 -0.87 -16.04
N ALA A 158 -14.62 -0.37 -15.72
CA ALA A 158 -15.88 -1.11 -15.84
C ALA A 158 -16.28 -1.40 -17.29
N LYS A 159 -15.98 -0.51 -18.24
CA LYS A 159 -16.32 -0.73 -19.66
C LYS A 159 -15.44 -1.78 -20.34
N ASN A 160 -14.16 -1.85 -19.97
CA ASN A 160 -13.17 -2.71 -20.61
C ASN A 160 -12.95 -4.03 -19.86
N ILE A 161 -14.05 -4.74 -19.56
CA ILE A 161 -14.02 -5.94 -18.70
C ILE A 161 -13.12 -7.04 -19.26
N SER A 162 -13.23 -7.36 -20.55
CA SER A 162 -12.47 -8.47 -21.16
C SER A 162 -10.96 -8.26 -21.07
N ILE A 163 -10.50 -7.04 -21.37
CA ILE A 163 -9.07 -6.70 -21.32
C ILE A 163 -8.57 -6.73 -19.88
N SER A 164 -9.37 -6.20 -18.95
CA SER A 164 -9.03 -6.17 -17.52
C SER A 164 -8.98 -7.59 -16.94
N LEU A 165 -9.91 -8.46 -17.31
CA LEU A 165 -9.93 -9.85 -16.85
C LEU A 165 -8.74 -10.65 -17.36
N ILE A 166 -8.41 -10.52 -18.66
CA ILE A 166 -7.23 -11.18 -19.26
C ILE A 166 -5.95 -10.68 -18.59
N GLY A 167 -5.80 -9.35 -18.48
CA GLY A 167 -4.61 -8.75 -17.88
C GLY A 167 -4.44 -9.16 -16.42
N MET A 168 -5.49 -9.10 -15.60
CA MET A 168 -5.42 -9.53 -14.21
C MET A 168 -5.19 -11.03 -14.08
N GLY A 169 -5.74 -11.86 -14.98
CA GLY A 169 -5.50 -13.31 -15.01
C GLY A 169 -4.04 -13.66 -15.33
N ILE A 170 -3.45 -12.97 -16.30
CA ILE A 170 -2.00 -13.07 -16.60
C ILE A 170 -1.18 -12.65 -15.38
N CYS A 171 -1.53 -11.52 -14.77
CA CYS A 171 -0.82 -11.01 -13.59
C CYS A 171 -0.95 -11.95 -12.39
N TYR A 172 -2.11 -12.57 -12.18
CA TYR A 172 -2.33 -13.58 -11.15
C TYR A 172 -1.44 -14.81 -11.38
N PHE A 173 -1.40 -15.31 -12.62
CA PHE A 173 -0.54 -16.43 -12.99
C PHE A 173 0.94 -16.12 -12.78
N LEU A 174 1.41 -14.92 -13.16
CA LEU A 174 2.79 -14.49 -12.93
C LEU A 174 3.13 -14.43 -11.44
N ASN A 175 2.22 -13.91 -10.59
CA ASN A 175 2.43 -13.88 -9.14
C ASN A 175 2.51 -15.28 -8.54
N LEU A 176 1.63 -16.21 -8.97
CA LEU A 176 1.70 -17.61 -8.54
C LEU A 176 2.99 -18.30 -9.01
N ARG A 177 3.41 -18.07 -10.25
CA ARG A 177 4.67 -18.60 -10.77
C ARG A 177 5.87 -18.07 -9.98
N THR A 178 5.87 -16.78 -9.65
CA THR A 178 6.90 -16.13 -8.83
C THR A 178 6.95 -16.76 -7.44
N LEU A 179 5.79 -16.95 -6.81
CA LEU A 179 5.65 -17.61 -5.51
C LEU A 179 6.23 -19.03 -5.54
N MET A 180 5.79 -19.86 -6.48
CA MET A 180 6.26 -21.25 -6.63
C MET A 180 7.76 -21.33 -6.91
N THR A 181 8.27 -20.44 -7.77
CA THR A 181 9.71 -20.36 -8.08
C THR A 181 10.53 -20.06 -6.84
N MET A 182 10.04 -19.16 -5.98
CA MET A 182 10.68 -18.82 -4.72
C MET A 182 10.59 -19.92 -3.67
N MET A 183 9.50 -20.68 -3.64
CA MET A 183 9.39 -21.85 -2.75
C MET A 183 10.38 -22.95 -3.12
N ILE A 184 10.50 -23.25 -4.41
CA ILE A 184 11.35 -24.33 -4.89
C ILE A 184 12.82 -23.93 -4.79
N ASN A 185 13.16 -22.69 -5.19
CA ASN A 185 14.52 -22.18 -5.23
C ASN A 185 14.59 -20.79 -4.57
N PRO A 186 14.63 -20.70 -3.23
CA PRO A 186 14.69 -19.42 -2.52
C PRO A 186 15.97 -18.63 -2.83
N THR A 187 17.02 -19.32 -3.30
CA THR A 187 18.28 -18.71 -3.73
C THR A 187 18.13 -17.77 -4.92
N TYR A 188 17.08 -17.90 -5.74
CA TYR A 188 16.88 -17.04 -6.92
C TYR A 188 16.61 -15.58 -6.60
N VAL A 189 16.22 -15.28 -5.36
CA VAL A 189 15.92 -13.92 -4.88
C VAL A 189 17.20 -13.15 -4.57
N LYS A 190 18.36 -13.81 -4.61
CA LYS A 190 19.67 -13.23 -4.30
C LYS A 190 19.95 -11.90 -4.97
N SER A 191 20.69 -11.05 -4.27
CA SER A 191 21.21 -9.82 -4.84
C SER A 191 22.33 -10.11 -5.80
N VAL A 192 22.34 -9.42 -6.94
CA VAL A 192 23.55 -9.30 -7.78
C VAL A 192 24.76 -8.79 -6.96
N GLN A 193 24.52 -8.01 -5.89
CA GLN A 193 25.57 -7.41 -5.05
C GLN A 193 26.01 -8.28 -3.85
N GLN A 194 25.38 -9.43 -3.60
CA GLN A 194 25.65 -10.25 -2.41
C GLN A 194 26.12 -11.64 -2.84
N GLN A 195 27.07 -12.23 -2.10
CA GLN A 195 27.54 -13.59 -2.38
C GLN A 195 26.54 -14.68 -1.95
N GLN A 196 25.73 -14.42 -0.92
CA GLN A 196 24.73 -15.37 -0.40
C GLN A 196 23.35 -14.71 -0.25
N THR A 197 22.29 -15.53 -0.26
CA THR A 197 20.94 -15.06 0.04
C THR A 197 20.77 -14.83 1.54
N SER A 198 20.51 -13.59 1.92
CA SER A 198 20.05 -13.28 3.27
C SER A 198 18.58 -13.69 3.45
N PHE A 199 18.27 -14.32 4.57
CA PHE A 199 16.90 -14.69 4.95
C PHE A 199 15.95 -13.49 4.92
N SER A 200 16.37 -12.33 5.42
CA SER A 200 15.55 -11.11 5.43
C SER A 200 15.09 -10.73 4.02
N ARG A 201 15.90 -11.02 2.99
CA ARG A 201 15.56 -10.74 1.60
C ARG A 201 14.48 -11.69 1.07
N ILE A 202 14.55 -12.97 1.44
CA ILE A 202 13.52 -13.96 1.12
C ILE A 202 12.20 -13.56 1.78
N MET A 203 12.24 -13.17 3.05
CA MET A 203 11.06 -12.70 3.79
C MET A 203 10.45 -11.43 3.15
N ILE A 204 11.27 -10.43 2.80
CA ILE A 204 10.81 -9.21 2.12
C ILE A 204 10.13 -9.57 0.79
N ALA A 205 10.74 -10.44 -0.02
CA ALA A 205 10.14 -10.86 -1.28
C ALA A 205 8.83 -11.62 -1.07
N ALA A 206 8.74 -12.52 -0.08
CA ALA A 206 7.52 -13.25 0.24
C ALA A 206 6.38 -12.30 0.65
N ILE A 207 6.67 -11.30 1.50
CA ILE A 207 5.71 -10.27 1.89
C ILE A 207 5.28 -9.44 0.66
N LEU A 208 6.22 -9.06 -0.21
CA LEU A 208 5.90 -8.30 -1.43
C LEU A 208 4.98 -9.08 -2.37
N ILE A 209 5.26 -10.37 -2.61
CA ILE A 209 4.40 -11.24 -3.43
C ILE A 209 3.02 -11.36 -2.79
N LEU A 210 2.94 -11.54 -1.47
CA LEU A 210 1.67 -11.65 -0.75
C LEU A 210 0.81 -10.39 -0.97
N ILE A 211 1.39 -9.21 -0.77
CA ILE A 211 0.73 -7.92 -0.99
C ILE A 211 0.30 -7.78 -2.46
N MET A 212 1.17 -8.12 -3.41
CA MET A 212 0.86 -8.06 -4.85
C MET A 212 -0.31 -8.98 -5.21
N LEU A 213 -0.36 -10.17 -4.63
CA LEU A 213 -1.42 -11.15 -4.89
C LEU A 213 -2.75 -10.72 -4.28
N ILE A 214 -2.75 -10.19 -3.05
CA ILE A 214 -3.94 -9.61 -2.41
C ILE A 214 -4.49 -8.44 -3.25
N LEU A 215 -3.60 -7.54 -3.71
CA LEU A 215 -4.01 -6.42 -4.56
C LEU A 215 -4.56 -6.88 -5.91
N ASN A 216 -3.97 -7.91 -6.52
CA ASN A 216 -4.49 -8.49 -7.77
C ASN A 216 -5.89 -9.10 -7.57
N LEU A 217 -6.11 -9.85 -6.49
CA LEU A 217 -7.42 -10.40 -6.15
C LEU A 217 -8.45 -9.31 -5.84
N TYR A 218 -8.04 -8.25 -5.15
CA TYR A 218 -8.89 -7.07 -4.90
C TYR A 218 -9.33 -6.41 -6.20
N LEU A 219 -8.43 -6.22 -7.16
CA LEU A 219 -8.77 -5.68 -8.48
C LEU A 219 -9.78 -6.58 -9.22
N MET A 220 -9.68 -7.91 -9.09
CA MET A 220 -10.68 -8.84 -9.63
C MET A 220 -12.05 -8.69 -8.96
N VAL A 221 -12.09 -8.52 -7.63
CA VAL A 221 -13.33 -8.24 -6.88
C VAL A 221 -13.96 -6.94 -7.36
N CYS A 222 -13.18 -5.87 -7.52
CA CYS A 222 -13.65 -4.60 -8.08
C CYS A 222 -14.12 -4.73 -9.53
N LEU A 223 -13.50 -5.58 -10.34
CA LEU A 223 -13.97 -5.80 -11.71
C LEU A 223 -15.34 -6.49 -11.71
N VAL A 224 -15.47 -7.55 -10.90
CA VAL A 224 -16.71 -8.34 -10.81
C VAL A 224 -17.85 -7.53 -10.22
N SER A 225 -17.58 -6.60 -9.29
CA SER A 225 -18.61 -5.73 -8.72
C SER A 225 -19.24 -4.77 -9.75
N HIS A 226 -18.57 -4.48 -10.87
CA HIS A 226 -19.11 -3.64 -11.95
C HIS A 226 -19.80 -4.44 -13.07
N LEU A 227 -19.86 -5.78 -12.98
CA LEU A 227 -20.59 -6.57 -13.96
C LEU A 227 -22.09 -6.24 -13.89
N PRO A 228 -22.78 -6.06 -15.03
CA PRO A 228 -24.20 -5.75 -15.04
C PRO A 228 -25.00 -6.89 -14.40
N HIS A 229 -25.67 -6.60 -13.30
CA HIS A 229 -26.54 -7.53 -12.57
C HIS A 229 -27.77 -6.79 -12.02
N GLU A 230 -28.89 -7.50 -11.93
CA GLU A 230 -30.15 -6.97 -11.39
C GLU A 230 -30.12 -6.84 -9.86
N ALA A 231 -29.22 -7.59 -9.20
CA ALA A 231 -29.06 -7.63 -7.75
C ALA A 231 -27.60 -7.29 -7.37
N PRO A 232 -27.36 -6.81 -6.13
CA PRO A 232 -26.01 -6.48 -5.67
C PRO A 232 -25.10 -7.72 -5.72
N VAL A 233 -23.97 -7.58 -6.42
CA VAL A 233 -22.99 -8.66 -6.67
C VAL A 233 -22.34 -9.17 -5.37
N PHE A 234 -22.08 -8.25 -4.45
CA PHE A 234 -21.66 -8.51 -3.07
C PHE A 234 -22.70 -7.90 -2.14
N SER A 235 -23.20 -8.67 -1.17
CA SER A 235 -24.17 -8.17 -0.19
C SER A 235 -23.53 -7.12 0.72
N ASN A 236 -24.26 -6.04 1.03
CA ASN A 236 -23.83 -4.96 1.94
C ASN A 236 -22.51 -4.24 1.58
N ALA A 237 -21.99 -4.39 0.36
CA ALA A 237 -20.81 -3.67 -0.12
C ALA A 237 -21.23 -2.43 -0.91
N ASN A 238 -20.98 -1.23 -0.36
CA ASN A 238 -21.44 0.03 -0.96
C ASN A 238 -20.31 0.83 -1.62
N ASN A 239 -19.06 0.58 -1.24
CA ASN A 239 -17.91 1.32 -1.74
C ASN A 239 -16.70 0.38 -2.00
N TYR A 240 -15.65 0.91 -2.64
CA TYR A 240 -14.42 0.17 -2.92
C TYR A 240 -13.68 -0.29 -1.65
N PHE A 241 -13.84 0.43 -0.54
CA PHE A 241 -13.23 0.06 0.72
C PHE A 241 -13.88 -1.20 1.32
N ASP A 242 -15.20 -1.34 1.21
CA ASP A 242 -15.94 -2.53 1.64
C ASP A 242 -15.49 -3.77 0.84
N LEU A 243 -15.23 -3.60 -0.46
CA LEU A 243 -14.68 -4.64 -1.32
C LEU A 243 -13.22 -5.00 -0.97
N PHE A 244 -12.42 -4.01 -0.60
CA PHE A 244 -11.06 -4.23 -0.10
C PHE A 244 -11.09 -4.99 1.22
N TYR A 245 -11.94 -4.57 2.16
CA TYR A 245 -12.19 -5.24 3.42
C TYR A 245 -12.62 -6.69 3.20
N TYR A 246 -13.62 -6.93 2.34
CA TYR A 246 -14.05 -8.27 1.94
C TYR A 246 -12.87 -9.11 1.46
N THR A 247 -12.06 -8.58 0.54
CA THR A 247 -10.89 -9.29 0.01
C THR A 247 -9.92 -9.68 1.13
N ILE A 248 -9.64 -8.76 2.07
CA ILE A 248 -8.73 -9.01 3.20
C ILE A 248 -9.30 -10.07 4.15
N ILE A 249 -10.57 -9.96 4.58
CA ILE A 249 -11.14 -10.91 5.55
C ILE A 249 -11.31 -12.31 4.96
N THR A 250 -11.60 -12.41 3.66
CA THR A 250 -11.68 -13.70 2.96
C THR A 250 -10.28 -14.27 2.75
N PHE A 251 -9.30 -13.46 2.33
CA PHE A 251 -7.92 -13.90 2.14
C PHE A 251 -7.24 -14.28 3.46
N THR A 252 -7.59 -13.64 4.57
CA THR A 252 -7.06 -14.00 5.90
C THR A 252 -7.84 -15.15 6.53
N THR A 253 -8.84 -15.71 5.84
CA THR A 253 -9.71 -16.78 6.33
C THR A 253 -10.52 -16.43 7.59
N ILE A 254 -10.64 -15.13 7.92
CA ILE A 254 -11.46 -14.64 9.04
C ILE A 254 -12.95 -14.79 8.72
N GLY A 255 -13.37 -14.32 7.54
CA GLY A 255 -14.70 -14.57 6.98
C GLY A 255 -15.89 -14.22 7.90
N TYR A 256 -15.99 -12.97 8.35
CA TYR A 256 -17.09 -12.53 9.24
C TYR A 256 -18.50 -12.74 8.66
N GLY A 257 -18.64 -12.80 7.33
CA GLY A 257 -19.90 -13.10 6.65
C GLY A 257 -20.86 -11.91 6.56
N ASP A 258 -20.41 -10.71 6.91
CA ASP A 258 -21.11 -9.44 6.77
C ASP A 258 -21.24 -8.99 5.30
N ILE A 259 -20.23 -9.30 4.48
CA ILE A 259 -20.23 -9.17 3.03
C ILE A 259 -20.08 -10.56 2.41
N THR A 260 -21.01 -10.93 1.52
CA THR A 260 -21.01 -12.24 0.86
C THR A 260 -21.26 -12.13 -0.65
N PRO A 261 -20.61 -13.00 -1.45
CA PRO A 261 -20.81 -13.02 -2.90
C PRO A 261 -22.15 -13.66 -3.24
N THR A 262 -23.01 -12.96 -4.00
CA THR A 262 -24.36 -13.44 -4.34
C THR A 262 -24.37 -14.12 -5.72
N THR A 263 -23.63 -13.58 -6.67
CA THR A 263 -23.60 -14.03 -8.08
C THR A 263 -22.57 -15.14 -8.31
N MET A 264 -22.73 -15.90 -9.40
CA MET A 264 -21.79 -16.96 -9.74
C MET A 264 -20.39 -16.43 -10.00
N ALA A 265 -20.25 -15.29 -10.68
CA ALA A 265 -18.94 -14.67 -10.91
C ALA A 265 -18.25 -14.27 -9.60
N ALA A 266 -18.99 -13.66 -8.66
CA ALA A 266 -18.46 -13.29 -7.35
C ALA A 266 -18.05 -14.52 -6.53
N LYS A 267 -18.85 -15.59 -6.56
CA LYS A 267 -18.54 -16.86 -5.90
C LYS A 267 -17.28 -17.51 -6.46
N THR A 268 -17.08 -17.48 -7.78
CA THR A 268 -15.85 -17.99 -8.42
C THR A 268 -14.61 -17.22 -7.98
N ILE A 269 -14.66 -15.89 -7.94
CA ILE A 269 -13.54 -15.08 -7.41
C ILE A 269 -13.32 -15.37 -5.92
N SER A 270 -14.37 -15.58 -5.15
CA SER A 270 -14.25 -15.88 -3.71
C SER A 270 -13.63 -17.26 -3.45
N LEU A 271 -13.95 -18.24 -4.29
CA LEU A 271 -13.27 -19.54 -4.30
C LEU A 271 -11.79 -19.36 -4.64
N LEU A 272 -11.48 -18.56 -5.66
CA LEU A 272 -10.10 -18.26 -6.04
C LEU A 272 -9.33 -17.65 -4.86
N ILE A 273 -9.87 -16.61 -4.21
CA ILE A 273 -9.27 -15.98 -3.02
C ILE A 273 -9.00 -17.01 -1.93
N SER A 274 -9.98 -17.87 -1.65
CA SER A 274 -9.87 -18.89 -0.59
C SER A 274 -8.77 -19.91 -0.90
N VAL A 275 -8.70 -20.44 -2.12
CA VAL A 275 -7.64 -21.37 -2.53
C VAL A 275 -6.27 -20.71 -2.45
N THR A 276 -6.13 -19.48 -2.97
CA THR A 276 -4.84 -18.79 -2.93
C THR A 276 -4.40 -18.47 -1.52
N SER A 277 -5.34 -18.09 -0.65
CA SER A 277 -5.03 -17.77 0.75
C SER A 277 -4.38 -18.92 1.49
N VAL A 278 -4.93 -20.13 1.38
CA VAL A 278 -4.41 -21.32 2.06
C VAL A 278 -2.99 -21.61 1.61
N ILE A 279 -2.73 -21.54 0.30
CA ILE A 279 -1.38 -21.74 -0.26
C ILE A 279 -0.42 -20.68 0.29
N CYS A 280 -0.77 -19.39 0.15
CA CYS A 280 0.09 -18.29 0.56
C CYS A 280 0.37 -18.24 2.06
N LEU A 281 -0.64 -18.40 2.90
CA LEU A 281 -0.51 -18.37 4.36
C LEU A 281 0.35 -19.55 4.86
N SER A 282 0.22 -20.73 4.25
CA SER A 282 1.04 -21.90 4.58
C SER A 282 2.53 -21.64 4.31
N ILE A 283 2.83 -21.02 3.16
CA ILE A 283 4.21 -20.67 2.76
C ILE A 283 4.80 -19.61 3.68
N PHE A 284 3.99 -18.58 3.97
CA PHE A 284 4.40 -17.49 4.84
C PHE A 284 4.74 -18.01 6.25
N LEU A 285 3.88 -18.85 6.82
CA LEU A 285 4.11 -19.47 8.13
C LEU A 285 5.36 -20.37 8.12
N SER A 286 5.54 -21.18 7.08
CA SER A 286 6.71 -22.07 6.93
C SER A 286 8.01 -21.27 6.89
N THR A 287 8.00 -20.13 6.19
CA THR A 287 9.18 -19.24 6.09
C THR A 287 9.52 -18.65 7.46
N ILE A 288 8.52 -18.17 8.22
CA ILE A 288 8.73 -17.63 9.57
C ILE A 288 9.28 -18.69 10.53
N LEU A 289 8.73 -19.91 10.50
CA LEU A 289 9.19 -20.99 11.36
C LEU A 289 10.65 -21.35 11.06
N SER A 290 11.00 -21.47 9.78
CA SER A 290 12.38 -21.72 9.36
C SER A 290 13.34 -20.62 9.82
N TYR A 291 12.91 -19.36 9.88
CA TYR A 291 13.72 -18.28 10.44
C TYR A 291 14.00 -18.46 11.92
N ARG A 292 12.95 -18.75 12.68
CA ARG A 292 13.01 -18.87 14.12
C ARG A 292 13.95 -19.99 14.52
N ASP A 293 13.86 -21.12 13.83
CA ASP A 293 14.68 -22.29 14.12
C ASP A 293 16.18 -21.99 13.84
N GLN A 294 16.50 -21.25 12.77
CA GLN A 294 17.89 -20.79 12.52
C GLN A 294 18.43 -19.81 13.57
N ILE A 295 17.59 -18.95 14.15
CA ILE A 295 18.03 -18.07 15.24
C ILE A 295 18.36 -18.91 16.48
N ASN A 296 17.48 -19.84 16.84
CA ASN A 296 17.67 -20.69 18.00
C ASN A 296 18.93 -21.57 17.87
N ASP A 297 19.22 -22.09 16.69
CA ASP A 297 20.43 -22.89 16.43
C ASP A 297 21.73 -22.05 16.54
N ASN A 298 21.68 -20.77 16.19
CA ASN A 298 22.82 -19.86 16.33
C ASN A 298 23.04 -19.41 17.78
N GLU A 299 21.97 -19.24 18.56
CA GLU A 299 22.05 -18.92 20.00
C GLU A 299 22.46 -20.14 20.85
N GLY A 300 22.08 -21.35 20.45
CA GLY A 300 22.49 -22.59 21.13
C GLY A 300 23.95 -23.00 20.92
N ASN A 301 24.62 -22.44 19.92
CA ASN A 301 26.03 -22.70 19.57
C ASN A 301 26.99 -21.56 20.00
N SER A 302 26.51 -20.54 20.72
CA SER A 302 27.30 -19.42 21.25
C SER A 302 27.39 -19.45 22.78
#